data_AF-A0A1Z1WBD4-F1
#
_entry.id   AF-A0A1Z1WBD4-F1
#
_cell.length_a   1.000
_cell.length_b   1.000
_cell.length_c   1.000
_cell.angle_alpha   90.00
_cell.angle_beta   90.00
_cell.angle_gamma   90.00
#
_symmetry.space_group_name_H-M   'P 1'
#
loop_
_entity.id
_entity.type
_entity.pdbx_description
1 polymer ?
#
loop_
_entity_poly.entity_id
_entity_poly.type
_entity_poly.pdbx_seq_one_letter_code
_entity_poly.pdbx_strand_id
1 'polypeptide(L)'
;MVFRPVKVAVFIDGCYWHGCPDHYVPPKTNKGYWSDKVTRNMARDRDTDQRLTEAGWTVLRFWEHEPSAECASRIAAEVKSRRARPAGDDR
;
A
#
# COMPACT_ATOMS: atom_id res chain seq x y z
N MET A 1 5.70 3.98 5.26
CA MET A 1 7.05 3.67 5.81
C MET A 1 7.95 3.19 4.67
N VAL A 2 9.27 3.40 4.72
CA VAL A 2 10.19 2.97 3.64
C VAL A 2 11.48 2.32 4.16
N PHE A 3 11.96 1.29 3.45
CA PHE A 3 13.24 0.60 3.67
C PHE A 3 14.14 0.78 2.43
N ARG A 4 14.85 1.91 2.39
CA ARG A 4 15.61 2.37 1.21
C ARG A 4 16.62 1.36 0.64
N PRO A 5 17.50 0.70 1.43
CA PRO A 5 18.55 -0.17 0.87
C PRO A 5 18.02 -1.35 0.06
N VAL A 6 16.79 -1.80 0.35
CA VAL A 6 16.14 -2.93 -0.32
C VAL A 6 14.93 -2.51 -1.15
N LYS A 7 14.73 -1.20 -1.32
CA LYS A 7 13.61 -0.60 -2.05
C LYS A 7 12.23 -1.19 -1.68
N VAL A 8 11.90 -1.24 -0.39
CA VAL A 8 10.55 -1.63 0.07
C VAL A 8 9.79 -0.40 0.55
N ALA A 9 8.60 -0.16 0.01
CA ALA A 9 7.66 0.87 0.44
C ALA A 9 6.43 0.22 1.07
N VAL A 10 5.99 0.73 2.21
CA VAL A 10 4.85 0.19 2.97
C VAL A 10 3.79 1.27 3.17
N PHE A 11 2.55 0.95 2.81
CA PHE A 11 1.36 1.78 3.01
C PHE A 11 0.37 1.06 3.93
N ILE A 12 -0.28 1.83 4.81
CA ILE A 12 -1.38 1.37 5.65
C ILE A 12 -2.58 2.25 5.31
N ASP A 13 -3.59 1.67 4.69
CA ASP A 13 -4.70 2.37 4.10
C ASP A 13 -5.91 2.36 5.01
N GLY A 14 -6.42 3.55 5.32
CA GLY A 14 -7.68 3.69 6.02
C GLY A 14 -8.84 3.19 5.18
N CYS A 15 -9.67 2.30 5.71
CA CYS A 15 -10.72 1.60 4.97
C CYS A 15 -11.67 2.55 4.27
N TYR A 16 -12.07 3.61 4.97
CA TYR A 16 -12.99 4.60 4.43
C TYR A 16 -12.35 5.45 3.32
N TRP A 17 -11.10 5.89 3.52
CA TRP A 17 -10.45 6.87 2.65
C TRP A 17 -9.94 6.30 1.33
N HIS A 18 -9.66 5.00 1.33
CA HIS A 18 -9.07 4.28 0.20
C HIS A 18 -10.03 3.25 -0.42
N GLY A 19 -11.30 3.22 0.00
CA GLY A 19 -12.33 2.40 -0.62
C GLY A 19 -12.13 0.90 -0.40
N CYS A 20 -11.90 0.49 0.85
CA CYS A 20 -11.77 -0.92 1.22
C CYS A 20 -12.98 -1.74 0.74
N PRO A 21 -12.76 -2.86 0.02
CA PRO A 21 -13.86 -3.68 -0.50
C PRO A 21 -14.77 -4.26 0.58
N ASP A 22 -14.25 -4.48 1.80
CA ASP A 22 -15.01 -5.11 2.90
C ASP A 22 -15.68 -4.09 3.83
N HIS A 23 -15.06 -2.92 4.02
CA HIS A 23 -15.47 -1.96 5.06
C HIS A 23 -15.88 -0.59 4.53
N TYR A 24 -15.74 -0.32 3.23
CA TYR A 24 -16.16 0.96 2.68
C TYR A 24 -17.68 1.08 2.67
N VAL A 25 -18.17 2.09 3.38
CA VAL A 25 -19.59 2.48 3.37
C VAL A 25 -19.69 3.87 2.75
N PRO A 26 -20.42 4.04 1.63
CA PRO A 26 -20.65 5.35 1.04
C PRO A 26 -21.32 6.29 2.05
N PRO A 27 -20.87 7.55 2.16
CA PRO A 27 -21.43 8.48 3.13
C PRO A 27 -22.90 8.77 2.81
N LYS A 28 -23.71 9.01 3.84
CA LYS A 28 -25.14 9.31 3.66
C LYS A 28 -25.39 10.76 3.19
N THR A 29 -24.46 11.67 3.48
CA THR A 29 -24.54 13.11 3.18
C THR A 29 -23.40 13.52 2.25
N ASN A 30 -23.62 14.50 1.36
CA ASN A 30 -22.63 14.97 0.38
C ASN A 30 -21.99 13.84 -0.44
N LYS A 31 -22.83 12.86 -0.85
CA LYS A 31 -22.44 11.63 -1.55
C LYS A 31 -21.50 11.89 -2.72
N GLY A 32 -21.86 12.80 -3.64
CA GLY A 32 -21.03 13.10 -4.81
C GLY A 32 -19.61 13.54 -4.43
N TYR A 33 -19.49 14.56 -3.58
CA TYR A 33 -18.18 15.08 -3.17
C TYR A 33 -17.28 14.03 -2.51
N TRP A 34 -17.84 13.24 -1.59
CA TRP A 34 -17.05 12.26 -0.85
C TRP A 34 -16.75 11.00 -1.66
N SER A 35 -17.69 10.53 -2.47
CA SER A 35 -17.45 9.42 -3.40
C SER A 35 -16.37 9.82 -4.42
N ASP A 36 -16.44 11.01 -5.00
CA ASP A 36 -15.41 11.52 -5.92
C ASP A 36 -14.05 11.63 -5.22
N LYS A 37 -14.03 12.05 -3.95
CA LYS A 37 -12.79 12.12 -3.17
C LYS A 37 -12.17 10.73 -2.98
N VAL A 38 -12.97 9.73 -2.61
CA VAL A 38 -12.48 8.36 -2.44
C VAL A 38 -12.00 7.79 -3.77
N THR A 39 -12.74 8.00 -4.87
CA THR A 39 -12.30 7.59 -6.21
C THR A 39 -10.97 8.24 -6.61
N ARG A 40 -10.77 9.53 -6.32
CA ARG A 40 -9.48 10.20 -6.55
C ARG A 40 -8.36 9.64 -5.68
N ASN A 41 -8.64 9.26 -4.44
CA ASN A 41 -7.64 8.62 -3.58
C ASN A 41 -7.22 7.27 -4.17
N MET A 42 -8.19 6.41 -4.53
CA MET A 42 -7.92 5.13 -5.17
C MET A 42 -7.12 5.27 -6.48
N ALA A 43 -7.40 6.31 -7.28
CA ALA A 43 -6.64 6.60 -8.49
C ALA A 43 -5.19 6.99 -8.18
N ARG A 44 -4.96 7.78 -7.13
CA ARG A 44 -3.61 8.14 -6.66
C ARG A 44 -2.86 6.95 -6.07
N ASP A 45 -3.55 6.04 -5.38
CA ASP A 45 -2.94 4.81 -4.87
C ASP A 45 -2.38 3.98 -6.03
N ARG A 46 -3.17 3.80 -7.10
CA ARG A 46 -2.74 3.09 -8.31
C ARG A 46 -1.56 3.77 -9.01
N ASP A 47 -1.59 5.09 -9.17
CA ASP A 47 -0.46 5.86 -9.73
C ASP A 47 0.81 5.70 -8.88
N THR A 48 0.67 5.77 -7.56
CA THR A 48 1.79 5.62 -6.63
C THR A 48 2.39 4.23 -6.70
N ASP A 49 1.54 3.19 -6.71
CA ASP A 49 1.97 1.80 -6.81
C ASP A 49 2.71 1.57 -8.13
N GLN A 50 2.16 2.04 -9.25
CA GLN A 50 2.79 1.94 -10.57
C GLN A 50 4.17 2.60 -10.58
N ARG A 51 4.27 3.87 -10.17
CA ARG A 51 5.52 4.64 -10.21
C ARG A 51 6.60 4.06 -9.31
N LEU A 52 6.22 3.52 -8.16
CA LEU A 52 7.15 2.85 -7.25
C LEU A 52 7.65 1.53 -7.86
N THR A 53 6.74 0.71 -8.40
CA THR A 53 7.12 -0.54 -9.07
C THR A 53 8.04 -0.29 -10.27
N GLU A 54 7.74 0.69 -11.11
CA GLU A 54 8.60 1.11 -12.24
C GLU A 54 9.99 1.58 -11.79
N ALA A 55 10.09 2.20 -10.60
CA ALA A 55 11.36 2.59 -9.99
C ALA A 55 12.10 1.43 -9.27
N GLY A 56 11.59 0.20 -9.39
CA GLY A 56 12.15 -1.01 -8.79
C GLY A 56 11.85 -1.15 -7.30
N TRP A 57 10.79 -0.52 -6.80
CA TRP A 57 10.33 -0.70 -5.43
C TRP A 57 9.34 -1.84 -5.32
N THR A 58 9.47 -2.63 -4.26
CA THR A 58 8.41 -3.51 -3.79
C THR A 58 7.44 -2.70 -2.95
N VAL A 59 6.17 -2.68 -3.35
CA VAL A 59 5.11 -1.99 -2.63
C VAL A 59 4.31 -3.01 -1.82
N LEU A 60 4.25 -2.81 -0.50
CA LEU A 60 3.38 -3.56 0.40
C LEU A 60 2.29 -2.63 0.89
N ARG A 61 1.03 -3.00 0.69
CA ARG A 61 -0.13 -2.22 1.10
C ARG A 61 -1.03 -3.09 1.96
N PHE A 62 -1.43 -2.56 3.10
CA PHE A 62 -2.28 -3.23 4.08
C PHE A 62 -3.44 -2.32 4.44
N TRP A 63 -4.59 -2.89 4.76
CA TRP A 63 -5.73 -2.14 5.29
C TRP A 63 -5.56 -1.90 6.80
N GLU A 64 -6.13 -0.80 7.31
CA GLU A 64 -6.11 -0.47 8.74
C GLU A 64 -6.80 -1.53 9.62
N HIS A 65 -7.67 -2.36 9.04
CA HIS A 65 -8.38 -3.42 9.74
C HIS A 65 -7.58 -4.73 9.80
N GLU A 66 -6.45 -4.84 9.08
CA GLU A 66 -5.60 -6.03 9.16
C GLU A 66 -4.87 -6.09 10.52
N PRO A 67 -4.69 -7.29 11.10
CA PRO A 67 -3.96 -7.43 12.36
C PRO A 67 -2.52 -6.93 12.23
N SER A 68 -2.15 -5.95 13.05
CA SER A 68 -0.84 -5.28 12.97
C SER A 68 0.35 -6.24 13.11
N ALA A 69 0.21 -7.30 13.90
CA ALA A 69 1.24 -8.34 14.06
C ALA A 69 1.49 -9.12 12.75
N GLU A 70 0.44 -9.38 11.97
CA GLU A 70 0.54 -10.08 10.68
C GLU A 70 1.16 -9.16 9.62
N CYS A 71 0.71 -7.90 9.54
CA CYS A 71 1.32 -6.90 8.66
C CYS A 71 2.81 -6.75 8.97
N ALA A 72 3.18 -6.59 10.24
CA ALA A 72 4.57 -6.44 10.67
C ALA A 72 5.41 -7.67 10.30
N SER A 73 4.86 -8.88 10.47
CA SER A 73 5.53 -10.13 10.11
C SER A 73 5.79 -10.22 8.59
N ARG A 74 4.81 -9.87 7.76
CA ARG A 74 4.95 -9.82 6.29
C ARG A 74 5.98 -8.79 5.85
N ILE A 75 5.96 -7.59 6.44
CA ILE A 75 6.95 -6.53 6.17
C ILE A 75 8.36 -7.00 6.54
N ALA A 76 8.53 -7.58 7.73
CA ALA A 76 9.81 -8.06 8.21
C ALA A 76 10.36 -9.20 7.33
N ALA A 77 9.50 -10.13 6.90
CA ALA A 77 9.88 -11.22 6.00
C ALA A 77 10.37 -10.69 4.65
N GLU A 78 9.64 -9.76 4.02
CA GLU A 78 10.03 -9.17 2.73
C GLU A 78 11.35 -8.41 2.83
N VAL A 79 11.51 -7.56 3.85
CA VAL A 79 12.75 -6.81 4.07
C VAL A 79 13.94 -7.76 4.29
N LYS A 80 13.77 -8.84 5.04
CA LYS A 80 14.83 -9.85 5.25
C LYS A 80 15.17 -10.58 3.94
N SER A 81 14.16 -11.00 3.17
CA SER A 81 14.37 -11.68 1.89
C SER A 81 15.16 -10.83 0.90
N ARG A 82 14.79 -9.56 0.74
CA ARG A 82 15.49 -8.65 -0.17
C ARG A 82 16.89 -8.27 0.30
N ARG A 83 17.15 -8.25 1.62
CA ARG A 83 18.52 -8.07 2.15
C ARG A 83 19.42 -9.26 1.87
N ALA A 84 18.86 -10.46 1.78
CA ALA A 84 19.61 -11.68 1.52
C ALA A 84 19.91 -11.89 0.03
N ARG A 85 19.22 -11.19 -0.89
CA ARG A 85 19.55 -11.24 -2.32
C ARG A 85 20.84 -10.47 -2.58
N PRO A 86 21.84 -11.08 -3.25
CA PRO A 86 23.01 -10.35 -3.69
C PRO A 86 22.60 -9.27 -4.70
N ALA A 87 23.26 -8.11 -4.64
CA ALA A 87 23.06 -7.01 -5.57
C ALA A 87 23.53 -7.43 -6.98
N GLY A 88 22.67 -8.10 -7.75
CA GLY A 88 23.03 -8.58 -9.09
C GLY A 88 22.05 -9.54 -9.76
N ASP A 89 20.98 -9.98 -9.09
CA ASP A 89 19.97 -10.92 -9.63
C ASP A 89 18.65 -10.22 -9.98
N ASP A 90 18.74 -9.07 -10.64
CA ASP A 90 17.63 -8.47 -11.41
C ASP A 90 18.07 -8.53 -12.88
N ARG A 91 17.85 -9.67 -13.53
CA ARG A 91 18.04 -9.85 -14.97
C ARG A 91 16.80 -10.47 -15.59
#